data_AF-A0A9P6ZKJ0-F1
#
_entry.id   AF-A0A9P6ZKJ0-F1
#
_cell.length_a   1.000
_cell.length_b   1.000
_cell.length_c   1.000
_cell.angle_alpha   90.00
_cell.angle_beta   90.00
_cell.angle_gamma   90.00
#
_symmetry.space_group_name_H-M   'P 1'
#
loop_
_entity.id
_entity.type
_entity.pdbx_description
1 polymer ?
#
loop_
_entity_poly.entity_id
_entity_poly.type
_entity_poly.pdbx_seq_one_letter_code
_entity_poly.pdbx_strand_id
1 'polypeptide(L)'
;MEYILIECKSTTSRVIWDAAKDLWLKSKSQWPNIKFSTILGCNLAILRNTKGKKKLGSTTLFKIIILESAHLIWKLRCQRAIKFGGDKEKYHSETEILNKWIHAIN
;
A
#
# COMPACT_ATOMS: atom_id res chain seq x y z
N MET A 1 -11.61 -10.59 -1.19
CA MET A 1 -10.70 -9.46 -1.52
C MET A 1 -10.04 -8.87 -0.27
N GLU A 2 -10.76 -8.71 0.86
CA GLU A 2 -10.20 -8.23 2.13
C GLU A 2 -9.01 -9.07 2.64
N TYR A 3 -9.22 -10.39 2.74
CA TYR A 3 -8.20 -11.36 3.15
C TYR A 3 -6.95 -11.39 2.26
N ILE A 4 -7.08 -10.91 1.01
CA ILE A 4 -6.02 -10.94 -0.01
C ILE A 4 -5.14 -9.69 0.08
N LEU A 5 -5.75 -8.54 0.38
CA LEU A 5 -5.08 -7.24 0.39
C LEU A 5 -4.49 -6.88 1.76
N ILE A 6 -5.07 -7.43 2.84
CA ILE A 6 -4.77 -7.02 4.23
C ILE A 6 -4.27 -8.19 5.08
N GLU A 7 -4.92 -9.35 5.01
CA GLU A 7 -4.58 -10.49 5.88
C GLU A 7 -3.76 -11.58 5.19
N CYS A 8 -3.28 -11.33 3.97
CA CYS A 8 -2.43 -12.31 3.33
C CYS A 8 -1.11 -12.34 4.12
N LYS A 9 -0.80 -13.47 4.75
CA LYS A 9 0.51 -13.83 5.35
C LYS A 9 1.67 -13.83 4.32
N SER A 10 1.51 -13.15 3.20
CA SER A 10 2.52 -13.02 2.17
C SER A 10 3.54 -11.98 2.60
N THR A 11 4.81 -12.28 2.42
CA THR A 11 5.92 -11.34 2.64
C THR A 11 5.72 -10.02 1.90
N THR A 12 5.01 -10.05 0.76
CA THR A 12 4.74 -8.89 -0.09
C THR A 12 3.87 -7.82 0.54
N SER A 13 2.72 -8.20 1.10
CA SER A 13 1.83 -7.25 1.77
C SER A 13 2.53 -6.61 2.96
N ARG A 14 3.28 -7.41 3.75
CA ARG A 14 4.07 -6.89 4.88
C ARG A 14 5.08 -5.83 4.43
N VAL A 15 5.98 -6.18 3.50
CA VAL A 15 7.03 -5.28 3.03
C VAL A 15 6.47 -3.98 2.45
N ILE A 16 5.40 -4.07 1.65
CA ILE A 16 4.77 -2.90 1.02
C ILE A 16 4.10 -2.00 2.08
N TRP A 17 3.34 -2.58 3.01
CA TRP A 17 2.65 -1.79 4.04
C TRP A 17 3.62 -1.18 5.06
N ASP A 18 4.70 -1.88 5.39
CA ASP A 18 5.76 -1.34 6.24
C ASP A 18 6.46 -0.16 5.56
N ALA A 19 6.83 -0.29 4.28
CA ALA A 19 7.42 0.81 3.52
C ALA A 19 6.48 2.02 3.37
N ALA A 20 5.18 1.76 3.14
CA ALA A 20 4.15 2.78 3.07
C ALA A 20 3.98 3.53 4.40
N LYS A 21 4.01 2.79 5.53
CA LYS A 21 3.95 3.35 6.87
C LYS A 21 5.18 4.21 7.18
N ASP A 22 6.37 3.74 6.86
CA ASP A 22 7.61 4.48 7.07
C ASP A 22 7.64 5.80 6.29
N LEU A 23 7.20 5.78 5.03
CA LEU A 23 7.09 6.99 4.22
C LEU A 23 6.05 7.96 4.80
N TRP A 24 4.91 7.46 5.27
CA TRP A 24 3.87 8.28 5.87
C TRP A 24 4.29 8.92 7.20
N LEU A 25 5.00 8.18 8.05
CA LEU A 25 5.50 8.69 9.33
C LEU A 25 6.47 9.86 9.14
N LYS A 26 7.27 9.86 8.06
CA LYS A 26 8.12 11.01 7.69
C LYS A 26 7.29 12.27 7.38
N SER A 27 6.03 12.13 6.95
CA SER A 27 5.09 13.24 6.70
C SER A 27 4.46 13.82 7.98
N LYS A 28 4.91 13.39 9.18
CA LYS A 28 4.44 13.87 10.50
C LYS A 28 2.92 13.76 10.70
N SER A 29 2.32 12.68 10.23
CA SER A 29 0.89 12.39 10.39
C SER A 29 0.68 11.00 10.99
N GLN A 30 -0.42 10.81 11.72
CA GLN A 30 -0.75 9.50 12.30
C GLN A 30 -1.04 8.49 11.18
N TRP A 31 -0.48 7.29 11.29
CA TRP A 31 -0.78 6.20 10.36
C TRP A 31 -2.19 5.67 10.64
N PRO A 32 -3.12 5.73 9.68
CA PRO A 32 -4.46 5.20 9.88
C PRO A 32 -4.43 3.68 9.89
N ASN A 33 -5.38 3.08 10.60
CA ASN A 33 -5.58 1.65 10.51
C ASN A 33 -6.06 1.29 9.10
N ILE A 34 -5.24 0.55 8.35
CA ILE A 34 -5.54 0.16 6.97
C ILE A 34 -6.52 -1.01 7.01
N LYS A 35 -7.80 -0.69 6.76
CA LYS A 35 -8.87 -1.66 6.52
C LYS A 35 -9.24 -1.64 5.04
N PHE A 36 -9.95 -2.66 4.57
CA PHE A 36 -10.33 -2.72 3.16
C PHE A 36 -11.29 -1.59 2.82
N SER A 37 -12.17 -1.26 3.77
CA SER A 37 -12.98 -0.04 3.74
C SER A 37 -12.15 1.24 3.65
N THR A 38 -10.96 1.31 4.27
CA THR A 38 -10.04 2.45 4.14
C THR A 38 -9.47 2.54 2.72
N ILE A 39 -9.13 1.41 2.09
CA ILE A 39 -8.62 1.38 0.70
C ILE A 39 -9.73 1.81 -0.27
N LEU A 40 -10.93 1.23 -0.15
CA LEU A 40 -12.08 1.59 -1.00
C LEU A 40 -12.52 3.04 -0.80
N GLY A 41 -12.56 3.49 0.46
CA GLY A 41 -12.94 4.85 0.84
C GLY A 41 -11.83 5.88 0.69
N CYS A 42 -10.61 5.48 0.29
CA CYS A 42 -9.44 6.36 0.28
C CYS A 42 -9.66 7.59 -0.62
N ASN A 43 -10.33 7.41 -1.76
CA ASN A 43 -10.66 8.51 -2.68
C ASN A 43 -11.59 9.56 -2.06
N LEU A 44 -12.42 9.18 -1.09
CA LEU A 44 -13.31 10.07 -0.35
C LEU A 44 -12.65 10.67 0.90
N ALA A 45 -11.49 10.14 1.33
CA ALA A 45 -10.79 10.64 2.50
C ALA A 45 -10.24 12.06 2.26
N ILE A 46 -10.49 12.95 3.21
CA ILE A 46 -9.95 14.31 3.25
C ILE A 46 -9.27 14.50 4.59
N LEU A 47 -7.94 14.64 4.58
CA LEU A 47 -7.19 14.95 5.80
C LEU A 47 -7.37 16.42 6.14
N ARG A 48 -7.90 16.66 7.33
CA ARG A 48 -8.07 18.00 7.91
C ARG A 48 -7.05 18.19 9.02
N ASN A 49 -6.46 19.38 9.10
CA ASN A 49 -5.59 19.75 10.22
C ASN A 49 -6.43 20.03 11.48
N THR A 50 -5.78 20.14 12.64
CA THR A 50 -6.38 20.54 13.92
C THR A 50 -7.13 21.89 13.86
N LYS A 51 -6.82 22.73 12.87
CA LYS A 51 -7.52 23.99 12.56
C LYS A 51 -8.67 23.86 11.53
N GLY A 52 -9.11 22.64 11.20
CA GLY A 52 -10.18 22.37 10.22
C GLY A 52 -9.83 22.60 8.75
N LYS A 53 -8.66 23.18 8.44
CA LYS A 53 -8.20 23.39 7.05
C LYS A 53 -7.83 22.06 6.37
N LYS A 54 -8.27 21.89 5.12
CA LYS A 54 -7.91 20.75 4.26
C LYS A 54 -6.40 20.78 3.99
N LYS A 55 -5.68 19.71 4.33
CA LYS A 55 -4.29 19.52 3.87
C LYS A 55 -4.33 18.78 2.56
N LEU A 56 -4.47 19.52 1.47
CA LEU A 56 -4.60 18.93 0.13
C LEU A 56 -3.38 18.08 -0.21
N GLY A 57 -2.15 18.58 0.00
CA GLY A 57 -0.92 17.84 -0.25
C GLY A 57 -0.82 16.52 0.52
N SER A 58 -1.09 16.53 1.84
CA SER A 58 -1.07 15.30 2.64
C SER A 58 -2.20 14.34 2.25
N THR A 59 -3.36 14.85 1.86
CA THR A 59 -4.49 14.01 1.38
C THR A 59 -4.15 13.33 0.06
N THR A 60 -3.55 14.05 -0.88
CA THR A 60 -3.13 13.48 -2.17
C THR A 60 -2.02 12.46 -1.98
N LEU A 61 -1.00 12.78 -1.17
CA LEU A 61 0.07 11.84 -0.84
C LEU A 61 -0.47 10.57 -0.18
N PHE A 62 -1.43 10.70 0.74
CA PHE A 62 -2.09 9.56 1.36
C PHE A 62 -2.77 8.66 0.33
N LYS A 63 -3.55 9.28 -0.58
CA LYS A 63 -4.25 8.55 -1.65
C LYS A 63 -3.30 7.79 -2.54
N ILE A 64 -2.22 8.43 -3.00
CA ILE A 64 -1.20 7.80 -3.82
C ILE A 64 -0.60 6.60 -3.09
N ILE A 65 -0.13 6.80 -1.85
CA ILE A 65 0.52 5.73 -1.08
C ILE A 65 -0.43 4.54 -0.91
N ILE A 66 -1.68 4.76 -0.51
CA ILE A 66 -2.63 3.65 -0.25
C ILE A 66 -3.02 2.94 -1.55
N LEU A 67 -3.35 3.68 -2.60
CA LEU A 67 -3.82 3.10 -3.86
C LEU A 67 -2.70 2.37 -4.60
N GLU A 68 -1.51 2.96 -4.72
CA GLU A 68 -0.37 2.31 -5.38
C GLU A 68 0.09 1.07 -4.61
N SER A 69 0.11 1.14 -3.28
CA SER A 69 0.45 -0.01 -2.45
C SER A 69 -0.54 -1.16 -2.65
N ALA A 70 -1.85 -0.88 -2.59
CA ALA A 70 -2.89 -1.89 -2.79
C ALA A 70 -2.85 -2.47 -4.22
N HIS A 71 -2.65 -1.61 -5.23
CA HIS A 71 -2.55 -2.03 -6.62
C HIS A 71 -1.33 -2.90 -6.88
N LEU A 72 -0.17 -2.55 -6.31
CA LEU A 72 1.05 -3.36 -6.44
C LEU A 72 0.90 -4.73 -5.76
N ILE A 73 0.31 -4.78 -4.56
CA ILE A 73 0.01 -6.05 -3.88
C ILE A 73 -0.86 -6.94 -4.76
N TRP A 74 -1.93 -6.37 -5.33
CA TRP A 74 -2.81 -7.07 -6.25
C TRP A 74 -2.07 -7.58 -7.49
N LYS A 75 -1.29 -6.72 -8.14
CA LYS A 75 -0.52 -7.04 -9.35
C LYS A 75 0.46 -8.18 -9.11
N LEU A 76 1.23 -8.12 -8.01
CA LEU A 76 2.20 -9.14 -7.65
C LEU A 76 1.54 -10.49 -7.31
N ARG A 77 0.37 -10.46 -6.66
CA ARG A 77 -0.42 -11.68 -6.45
C ARG A 77 -0.89 -12.28 -7.77
N CYS A 78 -1.47 -11.48 -8.67
CA CYS A 78 -1.91 -11.97 -9.97
C CYS A 78 -0.76 -12.54 -10.78
N GLN A 79 0.42 -11.93 -10.71
CA GLN A 79 1.64 -12.46 -11.33
C GLN A 79 2.02 -13.84 -10.77
N ARG A 80 1.97 -14.03 -9.44
CA ARG A 80 2.22 -15.35 -8.82
C ARG A 80 1.19 -16.40 -9.22
N ALA A 81 -0.09 -16.05 -9.19
CA ALA A 81 -1.19 -16.98 -9.46
C ALA A 81 -1.27 -17.38 -10.94
N ILE A 82 -1.08 -16.42 -11.86
CA ILE A 82 -1.33 -16.61 -13.29
C ILE A 82 -0.03 -16.91 -14.06
N LYS A 83 1.06 -16.18 -13.81
CA LYS A 83 2.31 -16.37 -14.58
C LYS A 83 3.20 -17.47 -14.01
N PHE A 84 3.20 -17.68 -12.70
CA PHE A 84 4.09 -18.64 -12.05
C PHE A 84 3.38 -19.90 -11.55
N GLY A 85 2.05 -20.02 -11.75
CA GLY A 85 1.29 -21.20 -11.35
C GLY A 85 1.37 -21.54 -9.85
N GLY A 86 1.75 -20.57 -9.01
CA GLY A 86 1.97 -20.80 -7.58
C GLY A 86 3.38 -21.27 -7.20
N ASP A 87 4.31 -21.41 -8.14
CA ASP A 87 5.71 -21.83 -7.92
C ASP A 87 6.45 -20.86 -6.98
N LYS A 88 6.83 -21.36 -5.80
CA LYS A 88 7.41 -20.57 -4.70
C LYS A 88 8.82 -20.10 -4.99
N GLU A 89 9.57 -20.76 -5.88
CA GLU A 89 10.94 -20.36 -6.22
C GLU A 89 10.98 -19.09 -7.07
N LYS A 90 9.88 -18.80 -7.79
CA LYS A 90 9.74 -17.60 -8.62
C LYS A 90 9.15 -16.41 -7.84
N TYR A 91 9.01 -16.54 -6.52
CA TYR A 91 8.48 -15.46 -5.71
C TYR A 91 9.53 -14.36 -5.57
N HIS A 92 9.10 -13.12 -5.78
CA HIS A 92 9.97 -11.97 -5.64
C HIS A 92 10.54 -11.88 -4.23
N SER A 93 11.83 -11.53 -4.16
CA SER A 93 12.52 -11.28 -2.89
C SER A 93 11.99 -10.00 -2.23
N GLU A 94 12.24 -9.83 -0.93
CA GLU A 94 11.84 -8.61 -0.20
C GLU A 94 12.42 -7.34 -0.86
N THR A 95 13.69 -7.40 -1.27
CA THR A 95 14.37 -6.29 -1.95
C THR A 95 13.73 -5.95 -3.30
N GLU A 96 13.38 -6.95 -4.10
CA GLU A 96 12.69 -6.72 -5.38
C GLU A 96 11.30 -6.10 -5.18
N ILE A 97 10.57 -6.56 -4.16
CA ILE A 97 9.26 -6.02 -3.82
C ILE A 97 9.39 -4.55 -3.40
N LEU A 98 10.37 -4.24 -2.55
CA LEU A 98 10.65 -2.87 -2.11
C LEU A 98 11.02 -1.96 -3.28
N ASN A 99 11.93 -2.41 -4.16
CA ASN A 99 12.35 -1.63 -5.34
C ASN A 99 11.17 -1.36 -6.29
N LYS A 100 10.30 -2.36 -6.52
CA LYS A 100 9.07 -2.18 -7.30
C LYS A 100 8.11 -1.19 -6.66
N TRP A 101 8.02 -1.17 -5.33
CA TRP A 101 7.19 -0.21 -4.60
C TRP A 101 7.76 1.21 -4.67
N ILE A 102 9.08 1.38 -4.49
CA ILE A 102 9.74 2.67 -4.67
C ILE A 102 9.49 3.21 -6.08
N HIS A 103 9.62 2.38 -7.11
CA HIS A 103 9.32 2.78 -8.49
C HIS A 103 7.83 3.10 -8.73
N ALA A 104 6.91 2.54 -7.95
CA ALA A 104 5.48 2.86 -8.08
C ALA A 104 5.11 4.21 -7.44
N ILE A 105 5.89 4.68 -6.46
CA ILE A 105 5.62 5.91 -5.70
C ILE A 105 6.42 7.11 -6.23
N ASN A 106 7.57 6.87 -6.86
CA ASN A 106 8.47 7.88 -7.41
C ASN A 106 8.09 8.26 -8.84
#